data_AF-A0A7X8XH61-F1
#
_entry.id   AF-A0A7X8XH61-F1
#
_cell.length_a   1.000
_cell.length_b   1.000
_cell.length_c   1.000
_cell.angle_alpha   90.00
_cell.angle_beta   90.00
_cell.angle_gamma   90.00
#
_symmetry.space_group_name_H-M   'P 1'
#
loop_
_entity.id
_entity.type
_entity.pdbx_description
1 polymer ?
#
loop_
_entity_poly.entity_id
_entity_poly.type
_entity_poly.pdbx_seq_one_letter_code
_entity_poly.pdbx_strand_id
1 'polypeptide(L)'
;MYKSLTADMIYIHPGSTYFKTLPKFLIAGEIVQTSRLYARSVSPLERQWLNDISDGLYERLSGLTRPERSKRAEEREARQRGRVREVVDKKGAVQVYGRSYPTEQKGKKKKKSVAIIPLEDLAYLSKTNDKAPRRPKNFPASLLWRGFYIHYGDSFSSILELNGKLRPDRGILDSPPTGTYTVGQADRLFDNLEWILAFTKSKRERRHLFFIEILESSGSYRFAANRDCYDALDNSLYTLMQLVDDLNAAGKGAIAKRVGKLHSRLLKLVE
;
A
#
# COMPACT_ATOMS: atom_id res chain seq x y z
N MET A 1 2.11 -11.65 1.33
CA MET A 1 0.95 -11.43 2.23
C MET A 1 0.69 -12.70 3.01
N TYR A 2 0.51 -12.57 4.32
CA TYR A 2 0.30 -13.64 5.29
C TYR A 2 -1.11 -13.56 5.89
N LYS A 3 -1.53 -14.65 6.53
CA LYS A 3 -2.77 -14.75 7.29
C LYS A 3 -2.47 -15.34 8.66
N SER A 4 -3.21 -14.91 9.67
CA SER A 4 -3.25 -15.55 10.98
C SER A 4 -4.64 -16.12 11.23
N LEU A 5 -4.82 -16.77 12.39
CA LEU A 5 -6.14 -17.24 12.83
C LEU A 5 -7.12 -16.10 13.11
N THR A 6 -6.62 -14.89 13.37
CA THR A 6 -7.41 -13.73 13.84
C THR A 6 -7.49 -12.58 12.84
N ALA A 7 -6.55 -12.51 11.88
CA ALA A 7 -6.49 -11.46 10.88
C ALA A 7 -6.05 -11.99 9.51
N ASP A 8 -6.73 -11.53 8.48
CA ASP A 8 -6.32 -11.70 7.09
C ASP A 8 -5.47 -10.49 6.65
N MET A 9 -4.60 -10.69 5.65
CA MET A 9 -3.82 -9.62 5.00
C MET A 9 -2.73 -8.97 5.87
N ILE A 10 -1.84 -9.78 6.45
CA ILE A 10 -0.66 -9.32 7.20
C ILE A 10 0.53 -9.20 6.25
N TYR A 11 1.27 -8.11 6.30
CA TYR A 11 2.50 -7.89 5.54
C TYR A 11 3.71 -8.01 6.46
N ILE A 12 4.87 -8.44 5.95
CA ILE A 12 6.11 -8.34 6.76
C ILE A 12 6.50 -6.87 6.78
N HIS A 13 6.81 -6.34 7.96
CA HIS A 13 7.25 -4.96 8.08
C HIS A 13 8.56 -4.74 7.28
N PRO A 14 8.69 -3.66 6.50
CA PRO A 14 9.89 -3.39 5.69
C PRO A 14 11.20 -3.29 6.49
N GLY A 15 11.12 -2.96 7.79
CA GLY A 15 12.27 -2.98 8.70
C GLY A 15 12.65 -4.35 9.26
N SER A 16 11.94 -5.44 8.93
CA SER A 16 12.25 -6.79 9.37
C SER A 16 13.40 -7.39 8.57
N THR A 17 14.25 -8.20 9.22
CA THR A 17 15.32 -8.97 8.54
C THR A 17 14.76 -9.91 7.47
N TYR A 18 13.57 -10.48 7.72
CA TYR A 18 12.86 -11.36 6.79
C TYR A 18 11.97 -10.59 5.82
N PHE A 19 12.15 -9.29 5.64
CA PHE A 19 11.43 -8.61 4.55
C PHE A 19 11.95 -9.04 3.17
N LYS A 20 13.24 -9.39 3.07
CA LYS A 20 13.90 -9.84 1.84
C LYS A 20 13.49 -11.24 1.40
N THR A 21 13.17 -12.09 2.36
CA THR A 21 12.85 -13.51 2.17
C THR A 21 11.41 -13.73 2.58
N LEU A 22 10.56 -14.31 1.72
CA LEU A 22 9.15 -14.57 2.05
C LEU A 22 9.00 -16.03 2.54
N PRO A 23 9.25 -16.36 3.82
CA PRO A 23 9.14 -17.74 4.31
C PRO A 23 7.69 -18.21 4.25
N LYS A 24 7.47 -19.52 4.10
CA LYS A 24 6.12 -20.09 4.00
C LYS A 24 5.32 -19.94 5.30
N PHE A 25 5.97 -20.17 6.44
CA PHE A 25 5.42 -19.96 7.77
C PHE A 25 6.36 -19.06 8.56
N LEU A 26 5.79 -18.24 9.43
CA LEU A 26 6.53 -17.32 10.27
C LEU A 26 5.82 -17.15 11.61
N ILE A 27 6.59 -16.77 12.62
CA ILE A 27 6.11 -16.19 13.87
C ILE A 27 6.42 -14.70 13.86
N ALA A 28 5.47 -13.89 14.28
CA ALA A 28 5.66 -12.46 14.46
C ALA A 28 5.76 -12.18 15.97
N GLY A 29 6.78 -11.43 16.40
CA GLY A 29 6.87 -10.98 17.79
C GLY A 29 5.75 -10.00 18.13
N GLU A 30 5.35 -9.16 17.18
CA GLU A 30 4.23 -8.25 17.32
C GLU A 30 3.54 -7.99 15.97
N ILE A 31 2.26 -7.62 16.04
CA ILE A 31 1.48 -7.14 14.89
C ILE A 31 1.15 -5.67 15.12
N VAL A 32 1.62 -4.81 14.22
CA VAL A 32 1.41 -3.36 14.29
C VAL A 32 0.46 -2.94 13.18
N GLN A 33 -0.58 -2.20 13.54
CA GLN A 33 -1.47 -1.56 12.57
C GLN A 33 -0.96 -0.14 12.32
N THR A 34 -0.36 0.08 11.15
CA THR A 34 -0.14 1.44 10.60
C THR A 34 -1.11 1.65 9.44
N SER A 35 -0.61 1.96 8.25
CA SER A 35 -1.40 1.95 7.01
C SER A 35 -1.86 0.56 6.57
N ARG A 36 -1.06 -0.45 6.92
CA ARG A 36 -1.40 -1.86 6.76
C ARG A 36 -1.09 -2.58 8.06
N LEU A 37 -1.62 -3.78 8.18
CA LEU A 37 -1.31 -4.66 9.28
C LEU A 37 0.05 -5.30 8.99
N TYR A 38 1.09 -4.89 9.73
CA TYR A 38 2.46 -5.38 9.56
C TYR A 38 2.89 -6.27 10.71
N ALA A 39 3.58 -7.36 10.38
CA ALA A 39 4.31 -8.20 11.32
C ALA A 39 5.72 -7.64 11.53
N ARG A 40 6.07 -7.31 12.78
CA ARG A 40 7.45 -6.94 13.17
C ARG A 40 8.11 -8.06 13.95
N SER A 41 9.45 -8.03 13.99
CA SER A 41 10.27 -9.03 14.67
C SER A 41 9.89 -10.45 14.24
N VAL A 42 9.94 -10.67 12.93
CA VAL A 42 9.51 -11.92 12.29
C VAL A 42 10.63 -12.96 12.40
N SER A 43 10.27 -14.22 12.64
CA SER A 43 11.17 -15.37 12.48
C SER A 43 10.50 -16.46 11.63
N PRO A 44 11.18 -17.09 10.68
CA PRO A 44 10.65 -18.18 9.89
C PRO A 44 10.40 -19.40 10.78
N LEU A 45 9.38 -20.17 10.43
CA LEU A 45 9.10 -21.46 11.05
C LEU A 45 9.18 -22.55 10.00
N GLU A 46 9.94 -23.59 10.30
CA GLU A 46 9.96 -24.79 9.48
C GLU A 46 8.78 -25.69 9.81
N ARG A 47 8.38 -26.51 8.83
CA ARG A 47 7.24 -27.42 8.98
C ARG A 47 7.40 -28.36 10.18
N GLN A 48 8.61 -28.85 10.41
CA GLN A 48 8.90 -29.79 11.48
C GLN A 48 8.57 -29.21 12.87
N TRP A 49 8.92 -27.95 13.13
CA TRP A 49 8.68 -27.29 14.42
C TRP A 49 7.21 -26.99 14.70
N LEU A 50 6.37 -26.91 13.66
CA LEU A 50 4.94 -26.58 13.85
C LEU A 50 4.20 -27.67 14.63
N ASN A 51 4.59 -28.93 14.43
CA ASN A 51 3.99 -30.05 15.17
C ASN A 51 4.49 -30.07 16.62
N ASP A 52 5.74 -29.66 16.87
CA ASP A 52 6.32 -29.59 18.22
C ASP A 52 5.68 -28.47 19.06
N ILE A 53 5.22 -27.38 18.44
CA ILE A 53 4.53 -26.28 19.13
C ILE A 53 3.12 -26.68 19.55
N SER A 54 2.38 -27.35 18.66
CA SER A 54 1.03 -27.81 18.92
C SER A 54 0.63 -28.84 17.88
N ASP A 55 0.10 -29.97 18.35
CA ASP A 55 -0.47 -30.99 17.49
C ASP A 55 -1.54 -30.40 16.56
N GLY A 56 -1.44 -30.71 15.27
CA GLY A 56 -2.39 -30.28 14.24
C GLY A 56 -2.32 -28.79 13.86
N LEU A 57 -1.35 -28.02 14.37
CA LEU A 57 -1.18 -26.60 14.01
C LEU A 57 -0.89 -26.42 12.52
N TYR A 58 -0.06 -27.29 11.94
CA TYR A 58 0.24 -27.27 10.50
C TYR A 58 -1.03 -27.42 9.65
N GLU A 59 -1.92 -28.35 9.99
CA GLU A 59 -3.18 -28.57 9.26
C GLU A 59 -4.12 -27.37 9.37
N ARG A 60 -4.22 -26.78 10.56
CA ARG A 60 -5.00 -25.55 10.79
C ARG A 60 -4.48 -24.37 9.97
N LEU A 61 -3.16 -24.16 9.96
CA LEU A 61 -2.53 -23.08 9.19
C LEU A 61 -2.60 -23.33 7.68
N SER A 62 -2.39 -24.56 7.24
CA SER A 62 -2.48 -24.95 5.82
C SER A 62 -3.92 -24.84 5.28
N GLY A 63 -4.92 -25.00 6.14
CA GLY A 63 -6.32 -24.73 5.82
C GLY A 63 -6.61 -23.25 5.48
N LEU A 64 -5.88 -22.30 6.07
CA LEU A 64 -6.04 -20.86 5.82
C LEU A 64 -5.50 -20.40 4.45
N THR A 65 -4.57 -21.18 3.87
CA THR A 65 -3.96 -20.91 2.56
C THR A 65 -4.80 -21.36 1.36
N ARG A 66 -5.92 -22.09 1.56
CA ARG A 66 -6.84 -22.37 0.46
C ARG A 66 -7.48 -21.06 -0.03
N PRO A 67 -7.62 -20.84 -1.36
CA PRO A 67 -8.30 -19.68 -1.91
C PRO A 67 -9.82 -19.85 -1.76
N GLU A 68 -10.30 -19.96 -0.53
CA GLU A 68 -11.68 -19.66 -0.21
C GLU A 68 -11.81 -18.14 -0.34
N ARG A 69 -12.27 -17.68 -1.52
CA ARG A 69 -13.03 -16.42 -1.61
C ARG A 69 -14.23 -16.59 -0.70
N SER A 70 -14.02 -16.41 0.59
CA SER A 70 -15.01 -16.80 1.57
C SER A 70 -16.17 -15.81 1.47
N LYS A 71 -17.37 -16.37 1.33
CA LYS A 71 -18.66 -15.67 1.40
C LYS A 71 -18.78 -14.77 2.64
N ARG A 72 -17.88 -14.93 3.64
CA ARG A 72 -17.72 -14.05 4.82
C ARG A 72 -17.16 -12.65 4.51
N ALA A 73 -16.26 -12.51 3.53
CA ALA A 73 -15.80 -11.18 3.08
C ALA A 73 -16.94 -10.45 2.35
N GLU A 74 -17.72 -11.18 1.54
CA GLU A 74 -18.92 -10.67 0.89
C GLU A 74 -20.06 -10.39 1.90
N GLU A 75 -20.22 -11.18 2.96
CA GLU A 75 -21.21 -10.96 4.03
C GLU A 75 -20.83 -9.80 4.96
N ARG A 76 -19.55 -9.60 5.28
CA ARG A 76 -19.08 -8.40 6.02
C ARG A 76 -19.28 -7.14 5.17
N GLU A 77 -19.00 -7.20 3.88
CA GLU A 77 -19.37 -6.15 2.95
C GLU A 77 -20.90 -5.95 2.86
N ALA A 78 -21.69 -7.03 2.86
CA ALA A 78 -23.15 -6.95 2.77
C ALA A 78 -23.81 -6.38 4.05
N ARG A 79 -23.28 -6.69 5.24
CA ARG A 79 -23.71 -6.08 6.51
C ARG A 79 -23.33 -4.60 6.61
N GLN A 80 -22.22 -4.18 6.01
CA GLN A 80 -21.89 -2.75 5.86
C GLN A 80 -22.79 -2.05 4.84
N ARG A 81 -23.17 -2.71 3.73
CA ARG A 81 -24.09 -2.15 2.69
C ARG A 81 -25.46 -1.76 3.23
N GLY A 82 -25.97 -2.44 4.25
CA GLY A 82 -27.26 -2.12 4.88
C GLY A 82 -27.26 -0.81 5.70
N ARG A 83 -26.09 -0.39 6.21
CA ARG A 83 -25.94 0.77 7.11
C ARG A 83 -25.27 1.99 6.47
N VAL A 84 -24.60 1.85 5.33
CA VAL A 84 -24.05 3.00 4.57
C VAL A 84 -25.16 3.94 4.07
N ARG A 85 -26.42 3.47 4.01
CA ARG A 85 -27.59 4.32 3.73
C ARG A 85 -27.83 5.43 4.76
N GLU A 86 -27.22 5.37 5.95
CA GLU A 86 -27.39 6.41 6.98
C GLU A 86 -26.44 7.62 6.83
N VAL A 87 -25.38 7.54 6.00
CA VAL A 87 -24.37 8.63 5.88
C VAL A 87 -24.46 9.36 4.53
N VAL A 88 -25.22 8.82 3.58
CA VAL A 88 -25.46 9.47 2.29
C VAL A 88 -26.67 10.37 2.46
N ASP A 89 -26.44 11.68 2.47
CA ASP A 89 -27.53 12.64 2.41
C ASP A 89 -28.27 12.44 1.07
N LYS A 90 -29.60 12.64 1.03
CA LYS A 90 -30.46 12.36 -0.15
C LYS A 90 -30.01 13.09 -1.44
N LYS A 91 -29.01 13.98 -1.36
CA LYS A 91 -28.43 14.79 -2.44
C LYS A 91 -27.13 14.23 -3.06
N GLY A 92 -26.70 13.01 -2.71
CA GLY A 92 -25.52 12.40 -3.35
C GLY A 92 -24.17 12.94 -2.86
N ALA A 93 -24.11 13.37 -1.59
CA ALA A 93 -22.89 13.83 -0.94
C ALA A 93 -22.69 13.10 0.41
N VAL A 94 -21.43 12.99 0.84
CA VAL A 94 -21.02 12.48 2.15
C VAL A 94 -20.53 13.65 3.01
N GLN A 95 -21.08 13.76 4.21
CA GLN A 95 -20.65 14.74 5.21
C GLN A 95 -19.66 14.10 6.17
N VAL A 96 -18.48 14.69 6.32
CA VAL A 96 -17.47 14.24 7.30
C VAL A 96 -16.67 15.43 7.82
N TYR A 97 -16.51 15.51 9.14
CA TYR A 97 -15.76 16.57 9.82
C TYR A 97 -16.15 18.01 9.40
N GLY A 98 -17.45 18.25 9.25
CA GLY A 98 -18.01 19.56 8.88
C GLY A 98 -17.85 19.93 7.40
N ARG A 99 -17.37 19.00 6.55
CA ARG A 99 -17.23 19.20 5.10
C ARG A 99 -18.11 18.23 4.32
N SER A 100 -18.59 18.69 3.18
CA SER A 100 -19.44 17.94 2.26
C SER A 100 -18.67 17.56 1.01
N TYR A 101 -18.65 16.27 0.67
CA TYR A 101 -17.98 15.75 -0.51
C TYR A 101 -18.99 15.12 -1.46
N PRO A 102 -19.00 15.49 -2.76
CA PRO A 102 -19.89 14.86 -3.73
C PRO A 102 -19.52 13.38 -3.88
N THR A 103 -20.50 12.56 -4.24
CA THR A 103 -20.29 11.15 -4.53
C THR A 103 -20.48 10.83 -6.00
N GLU A 104 -19.65 9.95 -6.54
CA GLU A 104 -19.79 9.40 -7.88
C GLU A 104 -20.20 7.93 -7.87
N GLN A 105 -21.02 7.55 -8.85
CA GLN A 105 -21.48 6.17 -9.05
C GLN A 105 -20.85 5.57 -10.31
N LYS A 106 -20.22 4.40 -10.20
CA LYS A 106 -19.65 3.68 -11.35
C LYS A 106 -20.60 2.55 -11.80
N GLY A 107 -21.38 2.79 -12.86
CA GLY A 107 -22.18 1.79 -13.59
C GLY A 107 -23.70 1.75 -13.29
N LYS A 108 -24.51 1.28 -14.27
CA LYS A 108 -25.99 1.41 -14.31
C LYS A 108 -26.81 0.56 -13.31
N LYS A 109 -26.22 -0.30 -12.47
CA LYS A 109 -26.99 -1.05 -11.44
C LYS A 109 -26.13 -1.35 -10.19
N LYS A 110 -26.55 -0.84 -9.03
CA LYS A 110 -26.19 -1.30 -7.67
C LYS A 110 -24.69 -1.35 -7.30
N LYS A 111 -23.88 -0.33 -7.59
CA LYS A 111 -22.51 -0.22 -7.01
C LYS A 111 -22.34 1.00 -6.09
N LYS A 112 -21.44 0.83 -5.12
CA LYS A 112 -21.14 1.73 -3.98
C LYS A 112 -20.89 3.18 -4.45
N SER A 113 -21.54 4.16 -3.81
CA SER A 113 -21.21 5.59 -3.99
C SER A 113 -19.79 5.84 -3.47
N VAL A 114 -18.97 6.52 -4.26
CA VAL A 114 -17.59 6.85 -3.89
C VAL A 114 -17.50 8.35 -3.62
N ALA A 115 -17.14 8.74 -2.41
CA ALA A 115 -16.93 10.15 -2.07
C ALA A 115 -15.67 10.69 -2.74
N ILE A 116 -15.78 11.83 -3.41
CA ILE A 116 -14.68 12.47 -4.11
C ILE A 116 -14.14 13.62 -3.25
N ILE A 117 -12.93 13.44 -2.74
CA ILE A 117 -12.29 14.34 -1.78
C ILE A 117 -11.14 15.06 -2.51
N PRO A 118 -11.13 16.41 -2.58
CA PRO A 118 -9.98 17.15 -3.10
C PRO A 118 -8.70 16.80 -2.33
N LEU A 119 -7.57 16.64 -3.02
CA LEU A 119 -6.30 16.28 -2.37
C LEU A 119 -5.89 17.29 -1.28
N GLU A 120 -6.26 18.56 -1.46
CA GLU A 120 -5.97 19.66 -0.53
C GLU A 120 -6.64 19.46 0.84
N ASP A 121 -7.73 18.69 0.89
CA ASP A 121 -8.51 18.44 2.09
C ASP A 121 -7.95 17.29 2.94
N LEU A 122 -7.08 16.46 2.36
CA LEU A 122 -6.53 15.26 3.01
C LEU A 122 -5.85 15.58 4.35
N ALA A 123 -5.01 16.62 4.38
CA ALA A 123 -4.27 16.99 5.59
C ALA A 123 -5.20 17.47 6.71
N TYR A 124 -6.27 18.21 6.37
CA TYR A 124 -7.29 18.62 7.33
C TYR A 124 -8.05 17.40 7.87
N LEU A 125 -8.50 16.52 6.98
CA LEU A 125 -9.29 15.34 7.35
C LEU A 125 -8.49 14.37 8.23
N SER A 126 -7.21 14.13 7.90
CA SER A 126 -6.31 13.27 8.68
C SER A 126 -6.11 13.86 10.09
N LYS A 127 -5.71 15.13 10.20
CA LYS A 127 -5.52 15.78 11.51
C LYS A 127 -6.80 15.83 12.35
N THR A 128 -7.95 16.05 11.71
CA THR A 128 -9.23 16.10 12.42
C THR A 128 -9.67 14.72 12.88
N ASN A 129 -9.41 13.68 12.08
CA ASN A 129 -9.68 12.29 12.43
C ASN A 129 -8.88 11.81 13.65
N ASP A 130 -7.62 12.22 13.76
CA ASP A 130 -6.76 11.83 14.87
C ASP A 130 -7.21 12.45 16.19
N LYS A 131 -7.76 13.66 16.14
CA LYS A 131 -8.28 14.39 17.31
C LYS A 131 -9.75 14.10 17.62
N ALA A 132 -10.47 13.43 16.72
CA ALA A 132 -11.90 13.24 16.86
C ALA A 132 -12.20 12.24 18.00
N PRO A 133 -13.11 12.57 18.95
CA PRO A 133 -13.49 11.65 20.02
C PRO A 133 -14.21 10.40 19.49
N ARG A 134 -14.83 10.51 18.31
CA ARG A 134 -15.48 9.40 17.62
C ARG A 134 -15.14 9.44 16.14
N ARG A 135 -14.52 8.36 15.66
CA ARG A 135 -14.19 8.18 14.24
C ARG A 135 -15.45 7.83 13.44
N PRO A 136 -15.60 8.36 12.20
CA PRO A 136 -16.69 7.99 11.32
C PRO A 136 -16.55 6.52 10.92
N LYS A 137 -17.69 5.90 10.60
CA LYS A 137 -17.66 4.59 9.97
C LYS A 137 -16.99 4.69 8.61
N ASN A 138 -16.28 3.63 8.23
CA ASN A 138 -15.57 3.61 6.97
C ASN A 138 -16.55 3.63 5.77
N PHE A 139 -16.24 4.41 4.74
CA PHE A 139 -17.02 4.51 3.50
C PHE A 139 -16.08 4.60 2.28
N PRO A 140 -16.54 4.24 1.07
CA PRO A 140 -15.72 4.34 -0.13
C PRO A 140 -15.44 5.81 -0.49
N ALA A 141 -14.17 6.13 -0.69
CA ALA A 141 -13.68 7.47 -0.97
C ALA A 141 -12.55 7.42 -2.01
N SER A 142 -12.23 8.57 -2.58
CA SER A 142 -11.14 8.75 -3.54
C SER A 142 -10.62 10.17 -3.46
N LEU A 143 -9.32 10.32 -3.66
CA LEU A 143 -8.73 11.64 -3.76
C LEU A 143 -8.83 12.15 -5.20
N LEU A 144 -9.12 13.43 -5.38
CA LEU A 144 -9.15 14.12 -6.65
C LEU A 144 -8.03 15.16 -6.69
N TRP A 145 -7.19 15.08 -7.72
CA TRP A 145 -6.15 16.08 -7.94
C TRP A 145 -6.01 16.38 -9.42
N ARG A 146 -6.13 17.66 -9.79
CA ARG A 146 -6.03 18.15 -11.17
C ARG A 146 -6.88 17.35 -12.18
N GLY A 147 -8.07 16.92 -11.75
CA GLY A 147 -9.01 16.16 -12.59
C GLY A 147 -8.75 14.64 -12.68
N PHE A 148 -7.78 14.12 -11.94
CA PHE A 148 -7.50 12.68 -11.86
C PHE A 148 -7.79 12.11 -10.47
N TYR A 149 -8.25 10.86 -10.43
CA TYR A 149 -8.48 10.12 -9.20
C TYR A 149 -7.21 9.42 -8.71
N ILE A 150 -6.99 9.44 -7.40
CA ILE A 150 -5.98 8.69 -6.67
C ILE A 150 -6.71 7.74 -5.73
N HIS A 151 -6.28 6.47 -5.68
CA HIS A 151 -6.92 5.41 -4.88
C HIS A 151 -8.45 5.33 -5.07
N TYR A 152 -8.88 5.14 -6.33
CA TYR A 152 -10.32 5.16 -6.64
C TYR A 152 -11.09 4.02 -5.97
N GLY A 153 -12.09 4.38 -5.16
CA GLY A 153 -13.00 3.48 -4.45
C GLY A 153 -12.45 2.88 -3.16
N ASP A 154 -11.30 3.34 -2.69
CA ASP A 154 -10.68 2.87 -1.44
C ASP A 154 -11.49 3.28 -0.22
N SER A 155 -11.17 2.68 0.93
CA SER A 155 -11.84 3.03 2.17
C SER A 155 -11.37 4.40 2.68
N PHE A 156 -12.27 5.20 3.28
CA PHE A 156 -11.93 6.50 3.85
C PHE A 156 -10.74 6.43 4.82
N SER A 157 -10.63 5.39 5.65
CA SER A 157 -9.46 5.20 6.51
C SER A 157 -8.15 5.06 5.72
N SER A 158 -8.17 4.24 4.65
CA SER A 158 -7.02 4.10 3.73
C SER A 158 -6.69 5.43 3.04
N ILE A 159 -7.71 6.22 2.68
CA ILE A 159 -7.49 7.55 2.10
C ILE A 159 -6.78 8.48 3.08
N LEU A 160 -7.18 8.50 4.36
CA LEU A 160 -6.54 9.33 5.38
C LEU A 160 -5.06 8.98 5.59
N GLU A 161 -4.74 7.69 5.53
CA GLU A 161 -3.38 7.17 5.70
C GLU A 161 -2.44 7.60 4.57
N LEU A 162 -2.94 8.03 3.41
CA LEU A 162 -2.11 8.61 2.34
C LEU A 162 -1.52 9.97 2.72
N ASN A 163 -2.01 10.61 3.79
CA ASN A 163 -1.49 11.89 4.24
C ASN A 163 0.01 11.77 4.56
N GLY A 164 0.83 12.64 3.96
CA GLY A 164 2.29 12.61 4.09
C GLY A 164 3.02 11.60 3.21
N LYS A 165 2.32 10.69 2.51
CA LYS A 165 2.91 9.69 1.60
C LYS A 165 2.92 10.13 0.13
N LEU A 166 1.98 11.00 -0.23
CA LEU A 166 1.80 11.48 -1.60
C LEU A 166 2.82 12.56 -1.97
N ARG A 167 3.20 12.62 -3.26
CA ARG A 167 4.21 13.54 -3.79
C ARG A 167 3.68 14.47 -4.89
N PRO A 168 2.68 15.33 -4.59
CA PRO A 168 2.15 16.28 -5.58
C PRO A 168 3.18 17.32 -6.04
N ASP A 169 4.26 17.53 -5.28
CA ASP A 169 5.41 18.38 -5.64
C ASP A 169 6.12 17.92 -6.92
N ARG A 170 6.00 16.63 -7.27
CA ARG A 170 6.63 16.03 -8.46
C ARG A 170 5.77 16.09 -9.72
N GLY A 171 4.58 16.70 -9.64
CA GLY A 171 3.69 16.79 -10.78
C GLY A 171 3.07 15.45 -11.17
N ILE A 172 2.62 15.36 -12.43
CA ILE A 172 2.04 14.14 -13.02
C ILE A 172 2.87 13.79 -14.25
N LEU A 173 3.51 12.62 -14.23
CA LEU A 173 4.24 12.10 -15.37
C LEU A 173 3.29 11.38 -16.33
N ASP A 174 3.60 11.41 -17.62
CA ASP A 174 2.85 10.63 -18.62
C ASP A 174 3.14 9.12 -18.51
N SER A 175 4.37 8.77 -18.13
CA SER A 175 4.79 7.40 -17.88
C SER A 175 5.94 7.35 -16.87
N PRO A 176 6.17 6.21 -16.19
CA PRO A 176 7.39 5.98 -15.41
C PRO A 176 8.66 6.13 -16.28
N PRO A 177 9.83 6.41 -15.66
CA PRO A 177 11.11 6.35 -16.35
C PRO A 177 11.27 5.07 -17.18
N THR A 178 11.59 5.23 -18.46
CA THR A 178 11.70 4.11 -19.38
C THR A 178 13.07 3.44 -19.31
N GLY A 179 13.12 2.18 -19.73
CA GLY A 179 14.35 1.41 -19.84
C GLY A 179 14.58 0.46 -18.66
N THR A 180 15.65 -0.31 -18.81
CA THR A 180 16.13 -1.27 -17.83
C THR A 180 17.53 -0.86 -17.44
N TYR A 181 17.81 -0.88 -16.15
CA TYR A 181 19.06 -0.43 -15.56
C TYR A 181 19.77 -1.60 -14.91
N THR A 182 21.08 -1.65 -15.05
CA THR A 182 21.91 -2.60 -14.29
C THR A 182 22.80 -1.84 -13.31
N VAL A 183 23.45 -2.57 -12.42
CA VAL A 183 24.46 -2.01 -11.50
C VAL A 183 25.56 -1.27 -12.26
N GLY A 184 25.84 -1.63 -13.52
CA GLY A 184 26.76 -0.92 -14.41
C GLY A 184 26.36 0.55 -14.64
N GLN A 185 25.06 0.85 -14.66
CA GLN A 185 24.47 2.17 -14.92
C GLN A 185 24.00 2.87 -13.63
N ALA A 186 24.65 2.59 -12.50
CA ALA A 186 24.23 3.01 -11.17
C ALA A 186 23.90 4.50 -11.02
N ASP A 187 24.64 5.42 -11.63
CA ASP A 187 24.34 6.86 -11.52
C ASP A 187 23.01 7.21 -12.20
N ARG A 188 22.79 6.75 -13.44
CA ARG A 188 21.52 6.94 -14.15
C ARG A 188 20.35 6.28 -13.43
N LEU A 189 20.58 5.09 -12.86
CA LEU A 189 19.57 4.42 -12.02
C LEU A 189 19.24 5.29 -10.80
N PHE A 190 20.27 5.78 -10.10
CA PHE A 190 20.11 6.61 -8.92
C PHE A 190 19.33 7.89 -9.19
N ASP A 191 19.64 8.59 -10.29
CA ASP A 191 18.96 9.82 -10.69
C ASP A 191 17.45 9.58 -10.86
N ASN A 192 17.06 8.42 -11.40
CA ASN A 192 15.65 8.09 -11.58
C ASN A 192 14.94 7.65 -10.28
N LEU A 193 15.67 7.29 -9.21
CA LEU A 193 15.05 6.91 -7.94
C LEU A 193 14.27 8.06 -7.29
N GLU A 194 14.55 9.32 -7.66
CA GLU A 194 13.80 10.46 -7.16
C GLU A 194 12.32 10.43 -7.56
N TRP A 195 11.95 9.66 -8.59
CA TRP A 195 10.58 9.52 -9.08
C TRP A 195 9.76 8.47 -8.33
N ILE A 196 10.35 7.70 -7.42
CA ILE A 196 9.61 6.74 -6.59
C ILE A 196 8.47 7.46 -5.85
N LEU A 197 7.27 6.88 -5.91
CA LEU A 197 5.98 7.41 -5.45
C LEU A 197 5.47 8.68 -6.15
N ALA A 198 6.15 9.20 -7.18
CA ALA A 198 5.58 10.26 -7.99
C ALA A 198 4.37 9.75 -8.80
N PHE A 199 3.46 10.67 -9.13
CA PHE A 199 2.26 10.32 -9.88
C PHE A 199 2.57 10.08 -11.35
N THR A 200 1.97 9.04 -11.93
CA THR A 200 1.98 8.76 -13.36
C THR A 200 0.58 8.45 -13.87
N LYS A 201 0.27 8.86 -15.11
CA LYS A 201 -1.01 8.51 -15.75
C LYS A 201 -1.12 7.01 -15.96
N SER A 202 -2.30 6.45 -15.72
CA SER A 202 -2.59 5.07 -16.11
C SER A 202 -2.81 4.96 -17.62
N LYS A 203 -2.09 4.05 -18.29
CA LYS A 203 -2.30 3.74 -19.71
C LYS A 203 -3.67 3.10 -19.99
N ARG A 204 -4.27 2.45 -18.98
CA ARG A 204 -5.56 1.75 -19.09
C ARG A 204 -6.72 2.58 -18.52
N GLU A 205 -6.52 3.20 -17.37
CA GLU A 205 -7.55 3.94 -16.65
C GLU A 205 -7.32 5.46 -16.79
N ARG A 206 -7.71 6.05 -17.93
CA ARG A 206 -7.33 7.43 -18.35
C ARG A 206 -7.54 8.56 -17.34
N ARG A 207 -8.44 8.40 -16.37
CA ARG A 207 -8.70 9.39 -15.28
C ARG A 207 -8.05 9.03 -13.94
N HIS A 208 -7.15 8.06 -13.89
CA HIS A 208 -6.55 7.56 -12.65
C HIS A 208 -5.05 7.79 -12.65
N LEU A 209 -4.53 8.25 -11.51
CA LEU A 209 -3.10 8.35 -11.22
C LEU A 209 -2.65 7.08 -10.53
N PHE A 210 -1.53 6.56 -11.01
CA PHE A 210 -0.77 5.47 -10.41
C PHE A 210 0.51 6.06 -9.82
N PHE A 211 1.24 5.24 -9.08
CA PHE A 211 2.49 5.57 -8.40
C PHE A 211 3.65 4.88 -9.10
N ILE A 212 4.75 5.59 -9.23
CA ILE A 212 5.98 5.00 -9.75
C ILE A 212 6.62 4.14 -8.66
N GLU A 213 6.87 2.88 -8.99
CA GLU A 213 7.65 1.94 -8.18
C GLU A 213 8.90 1.51 -8.93
N ILE A 214 9.89 1.00 -8.20
CA ILE A 214 11.04 0.30 -8.77
C ILE A 214 10.90 -1.20 -8.52
N LEU A 215 11.21 -2.00 -9.53
CA LEU A 215 11.19 -3.47 -9.48
C LEU A 215 12.52 -4.03 -9.96
N GLU A 216 12.91 -5.16 -9.39
CA GLU A 216 14.07 -5.95 -9.78
C GLU A 216 13.63 -7.23 -10.50
N SER A 217 14.42 -7.65 -11.49
CA SER A 217 14.27 -8.93 -12.18
C SER A 217 15.63 -9.37 -12.72
N SER A 218 16.19 -10.43 -12.15
CA SER A 218 17.43 -11.07 -12.61
C SER A 218 18.64 -10.11 -12.71
N GLY A 219 18.85 -9.28 -11.68
CA GLY A 219 19.93 -8.29 -11.61
C GLY A 219 19.68 -7.02 -12.43
N SER A 220 18.47 -6.86 -12.95
CA SER A 220 18.03 -5.71 -13.73
C SER A 220 16.90 -4.97 -13.03
N TYR A 221 16.96 -3.64 -13.06
CA TYR A 221 16.06 -2.73 -12.37
C TYR A 221 15.22 -1.96 -13.38
N ARG A 222 13.92 -1.79 -13.13
CA ARG A 222 13.04 -0.98 -13.98
C ARG A 222 11.98 -0.26 -13.16
N PHE A 223 11.51 0.86 -13.69
CA PHE A 223 10.40 1.58 -13.08
C PHE A 223 9.07 1.13 -13.69
N ALA A 224 8.04 1.03 -12.85
CA ALA A 224 6.71 0.61 -13.23
C ALA A 224 5.66 1.51 -12.61
N ALA A 225 4.41 1.39 -13.09
CA ALA A 225 3.27 2.11 -12.55
C ALA A 225 2.40 1.13 -11.74
N ASN A 226 2.20 1.42 -10.47
CA ASN A 226 1.36 0.65 -9.57
C ASN A 226 0.15 1.49 -9.14
N ARG A 227 -1.03 0.88 -9.10
CA ARG A 227 -2.28 1.57 -8.74
C ARG A 227 -2.32 1.95 -7.26
N ASP A 228 -1.67 1.17 -6.40
CA ASP A 228 -1.73 1.30 -4.95
C ASP A 228 -0.42 1.89 -4.41
N CYS A 229 -0.52 3.01 -3.70
CA CYS A 229 0.63 3.73 -3.13
C CYS A 229 1.40 2.89 -2.11
N TYR A 230 0.70 2.06 -1.34
CA TYR A 230 1.31 1.26 -0.29
C TYR A 230 2.06 0.07 -0.90
N ASP A 231 1.49 -0.61 -1.89
CA ASP A 231 2.20 -1.64 -2.66
C ASP A 231 3.42 -1.04 -3.37
N ALA A 232 3.27 0.12 -4.00
CA ALA A 232 4.37 0.82 -4.67
C ALA A 232 5.52 1.13 -3.70
N LEU A 233 5.19 1.57 -2.48
CA LEU A 233 6.15 1.86 -1.42
C LEU A 233 6.84 0.57 -0.92
N ASP A 234 6.06 -0.46 -0.59
CA ASP A 234 6.57 -1.75 -0.09
C ASP A 234 7.52 -2.40 -1.12
N ASN A 235 7.09 -2.47 -2.39
CA ASN A 235 7.91 -3.01 -3.49
C ASN A 235 9.19 -2.19 -3.67
N SER A 236 9.08 -0.87 -3.64
CA SER A 236 10.25 0.01 -3.80
C SER A 236 11.24 -0.15 -2.65
N LEU A 237 10.77 -0.26 -1.40
CA LEU A 237 11.63 -0.50 -0.24
C LEU A 237 12.37 -1.84 -0.38
N TYR A 238 11.66 -2.88 -0.80
CA TYR A 238 12.24 -4.20 -1.04
C TYR A 238 13.36 -4.14 -2.08
N THR A 239 13.06 -3.57 -3.25
CA THR A 239 13.99 -3.48 -4.36
C THR A 239 15.16 -2.53 -4.06
N LEU A 240 14.97 -1.46 -3.30
CA LEU A 240 16.07 -0.59 -2.87
C LEU A 240 17.05 -1.33 -1.94
N MET A 241 16.57 -2.24 -1.10
CA MET A 241 17.47 -3.05 -0.28
C MET A 241 18.30 -4.03 -1.12
N GLN A 242 17.69 -4.68 -2.11
CA GLN A 242 18.43 -5.51 -3.07
C GLN A 242 19.48 -4.67 -3.82
N LEU A 243 19.09 -3.47 -4.27
CA LEU A 243 19.99 -2.57 -4.98
C LEU A 243 21.19 -2.14 -4.13
N VAL A 244 21.01 -1.91 -2.82
CA VAL A 244 22.13 -1.61 -1.92
C VAL A 244 23.12 -2.78 -1.87
N ASP A 245 22.62 -4.01 -1.74
CA ASP A 245 23.46 -5.21 -1.69
C ASP A 245 24.21 -5.41 -3.01
N ASP A 246 23.52 -5.31 -4.14
CA ASP A 246 24.10 -5.44 -5.48
C ASP A 246 25.16 -4.37 -5.77
N LEU A 247 24.90 -3.12 -5.37
CA LEU A 247 25.87 -2.03 -5.52
C LEU A 247 27.12 -2.27 -4.66
N ASN A 248 26.96 -2.79 -3.45
CA ASN A 248 28.11 -3.13 -2.59
C ASN A 248 28.92 -4.28 -3.20
N ALA A 249 28.24 -5.34 -3.68
CA ALA A 249 28.89 -6.47 -4.35
C ALA A 249 29.65 -6.03 -5.63
N ALA A 250 29.13 -5.04 -6.36
CA ALA A 250 29.77 -4.45 -7.53
C ALA A 250 30.84 -3.38 -7.21
N GLY A 251 31.22 -3.18 -5.94
CA GLY A 251 32.23 -2.19 -5.53
C GLY A 251 31.77 -0.72 -5.59
N LYS A 252 30.47 -0.45 -5.77
CA LYS A 252 29.88 0.90 -5.90
C LYS A 252 29.37 1.47 -4.58
N GLY A 253 30.18 1.35 -3.52
CA GLY A 253 29.78 1.69 -2.14
C GLY A 253 29.31 3.13 -1.92
N ALA A 254 29.81 4.10 -2.68
CA ALA A 254 29.37 5.50 -2.59
C ALA A 254 27.89 5.67 -3.01
N ILE A 255 27.49 5.02 -4.11
CA ILE A 255 26.11 5.04 -4.59
C ILE A 255 25.23 4.20 -3.66
N ALA A 256 25.72 3.04 -3.20
CA ALA A 256 25.00 2.20 -2.23
C ALA A 256 24.60 2.99 -0.97
N LYS A 257 25.51 3.83 -0.43
CA LYS A 257 25.20 4.72 0.70
C LYS A 257 24.10 5.74 0.38
N ARG A 258 24.08 6.30 -0.83
CA ARG A 258 23.04 7.25 -1.26
C ARG A 258 21.68 6.55 -1.42
N VAL A 259 21.66 5.34 -2.00
CA VAL A 259 20.46 4.50 -2.10
C VAL A 259 19.95 4.13 -0.71
N GLY A 260 20.83 3.73 0.21
CA GLY A 260 20.48 3.45 1.60
C GLY A 260 19.83 4.65 2.32
N LYS A 261 20.36 5.87 2.12
CA LYS A 261 19.72 7.10 2.64
C LYS A 261 18.33 7.34 2.05
N LEU A 262 18.12 7.04 0.76
CA LEU A 262 16.78 7.12 0.16
C LEU A 262 15.85 6.07 0.77
N HIS A 263 16.30 4.82 0.88
CA HIS A 263 15.55 3.74 1.52
C HIS A 263 15.10 4.14 2.94
N SER A 264 16.01 4.63 3.79
CA SER A 264 15.67 5.07 5.15
C SER A 264 14.67 6.24 5.18
N ARG A 265 14.69 7.13 4.18
CA ARG A 265 13.68 8.21 4.08
C ARG A 265 12.31 7.68 3.70
N LEU A 266 12.24 6.74 2.75
CA LEU A 266 10.98 6.11 2.35
C LEU A 266 10.43 5.19 3.44
N LEU A 267 11.29 4.55 4.24
CA LEU A 267 10.88 3.67 5.33
C LEU A 267 10.08 4.43 6.40
N LYS A 268 10.41 5.70 6.66
CA LYS A 268 9.65 6.58 7.57
C LYS A 268 8.22 6.87 7.10
N LEU A 269 7.90 6.57 5.84
CA LEU A 269 6.52 6.69 5.34
C LEU A 269 5.67 5.46 5.68
N VAL A 270 6.26 4.38 6.18
CA VAL A 270 5.53 3.16 6.58
C VAL A 270 5.09 3.23 8.05
N GLU A 271 5.87 3.96 8.85
CA GLU A 271 5.65 4.26 10.27
C GLU A 271 4.46 5.22 10.46
#